data_AF-X0UYT7-F1
#
_entry.id   AF-X0UYT7-F1
#
_cell.length_a   1.000
_cell.length_b   1.000
_cell.length_c   1.000
_cell.angle_alpha   90.00
_cell.angle_beta   90.00
_cell.angle_gamma   90.00
#
_symmetry.space_group_name_H-M   'P 1'
#
loop_
_entity.id
_entity.type
_entity.pdbx_description
1 polymer ?
#
loop_
_entity_poly.entity_id
_entity_poly.type
_entity_poly.pdbx_seq_one_letter_code
_entity_poly.pdbx_strand_id
1 'polypeptide(L)' 'KSHRRVGSIGSGSAYPSRVLKGKKMPGRMGRDRITVQNLEVMKVEPEKNLLLVKGAMPGARGGYLIIKEALKKKHA' A
#
# COMPACT_ATOMS: atom_id res chain seq x y z
N LYS A 1 -17.28 18.49 20.08
CA LYS A 1 -16.62 17.38 20.82
C LYS A 1 -16.74 16.07 20.02
N SER A 2 -15.83 15.85 19.06
CA SER A 2 -15.61 14.58 18.33
C SER A 2 -14.49 14.82 17.33
N HIS A 3 -13.24 14.66 17.74
CA HIS A 3 -12.10 15.06 16.89
C HIS A 3 -11.58 13.92 15.99
N ARG A 4 -11.91 12.64 16.28
CA ARG A 4 -11.38 11.46 15.56
C ARG A 4 -12.32 10.24 15.51
N ARG A 5 -13.65 10.45 15.54
CA ARG A 5 -14.64 9.34 15.46
C ARG A 5 -15.05 9.07 14.01
N VAL A 6 -15.46 7.83 13.73
CA VAL A 6 -15.88 7.35 12.40
C VAL A 6 -17.19 7.98 11.91
N GLY A 7 -18.02 8.51 12.82
CA GLY A 7 -19.34 9.05 12.47
C GLY A 7 -20.38 7.95 12.26
N SER A 8 -21.44 8.25 11.49
CA SER A 8 -22.51 7.29 11.22
C SER A 8 -22.04 6.13 10.35
N ILE A 9 -22.43 4.91 10.75
CA ILE A 9 -22.01 3.66 10.12
C ILE A 9 -23.14 3.05 9.25
N GLY A 10 -24.40 3.39 9.54
CA GLY A 10 -25.58 2.86 8.87
C GLY A 10 -26.27 3.87 7.96
N SER A 11 -27.26 3.39 7.22
CA SER A 11 -28.23 4.21 6.49
C SER A 11 -29.31 4.70 7.45
N GLY A 12 -29.69 5.98 7.40
CA GLY A 12 -30.85 6.50 8.14
C GLY A 12 -32.22 6.03 7.61
N SER A 13 -32.22 5.02 6.73
CA SER A 13 -33.39 4.44 6.07
C SER A 13 -33.57 2.98 6.51
N ALA A 14 -34.83 2.53 6.57
CA ALA A 14 -35.24 1.21 7.04
C ALA A 14 -34.71 0.03 6.19
N TYR A 15 -34.28 0.28 4.95
CA TYR A 15 -33.56 -0.69 4.12
C TYR A 15 -32.16 -0.13 3.85
N PRO A 16 -31.05 -0.88 4.06
CA PRO A 16 -30.89 -2.31 4.38
C PRO A 16 -30.83 -2.72 5.87
N SER A 17 -31.16 -1.84 6.85
CA SER A 17 -31.20 -2.16 8.31
C SER A 17 -29.95 -2.86 8.89
N ARG A 18 -28.80 -2.73 8.22
CA ARG A 18 -27.54 -3.35 8.62
C ARG A 18 -26.37 -2.52 8.12
N VAL A 19 -25.20 -2.74 8.70
CA VAL A 19 -23.95 -2.19 8.16
C VAL A 19 -23.58 -2.96 6.88
N LEU A 20 -23.26 -2.22 5.82
CA LEU A 20 -22.80 -2.82 4.56
C LEU A 20 -21.45 -3.51 4.75
N LYS A 21 -21.31 -4.71 4.17
CA LYS A 21 -20.03 -5.43 4.15
C LYS A 21 -18.96 -4.59 3.44
N GLY A 22 -17.76 -4.53 3.99
CA GLY A 22 -16.66 -3.71 3.45
C GLY A 22 -16.67 -2.24 3.90
N LYS A 23 -17.59 -1.84 4.79
CA LYS A 23 -17.52 -0.51 5.42
C LYS A 23 -16.19 -0.36 6.18
N LYS A 24 -15.42 0.68 5.83
CA LYS A 24 -14.13 0.98 6.46
C LYS A 24 -14.32 1.33 7.93
N MET A 25 -13.64 0.61 8.80
CA MET A 25 -13.63 0.79 10.26
C MET A 25 -12.18 0.73 10.76
N PRO A 26 -11.88 1.29 11.96
CA PRO A 26 -10.58 1.13 12.57
C PRO A 26 -10.27 -0.35 12.79
N GLY A 27 -9.00 -0.71 12.59
CA GLY A 27 -8.53 -2.08 12.69
C GLY A 27 -7.01 -2.14 12.61
N ARG A 28 -6.47 -3.35 12.47
CA ARG A 28 -5.04 -3.55 12.30
C ARG A 28 -4.58 -2.98 10.96
N MET A 29 -3.56 -2.11 10.99
CA MET A 29 -2.89 -1.59 9.81
C MET A 29 -1.54 -2.28 9.61
N GLY A 30 -1.20 -2.59 8.36
CA GLY A 30 0.10 -3.18 7.98
C GLY A 30 0.14 -4.70 8.05
N ARG A 31 1.34 -5.26 7.84
CA ARG A 31 1.62 -6.70 7.60
C ARG A 31 1.11 -7.25 6.27
N ASP A 32 0.48 -6.43 5.44
CA ASP A 32 0.07 -6.83 4.11
C ASP A 32 1.25 -6.84 3.13
N ARG A 33 1.21 -7.75 2.15
CA ARG A 33 2.18 -7.80 1.06
C ARG A 33 1.82 -6.74 0.02
N ILE A 34 2.63 -5.69 -0.07
CA ILE A 34 2.42 -4.57 -1.00
C ILE A 34 3.48 -4.60 -2.10
N THR A 35 3.13 -4.13 -3.30
CA THR A 35 4.06 -3.96 -4.42
C THR A 35 4.01 -2.52 -4.92
N VAL A 36 5.16 -1.96 -5.26
CA VAL A 36 5.27 -0.67 -5.94
C VAL A 36 5.72 -0.95 -7.36
N GLN A 37 5.00 -0.40 -8.34
CA GLN A 37 5.24 -0.66 -9.76
C GLN A 37 5.98 0.51 -10.40
N ASN A 38 6.69 0.24 -11.51
CA ASN A 38 7.34 1.24 -12.37
C ASN A 38 8.42 2.08 -11.68
N LEU A 39 9.18 1.47 -10.76
CA LEU A 39 10.36 2.07 -10.18
C LEU A 39 11.55 1.96 -11.15
N GLU A 40 12.38 2.99 -11.16
CA GLU A 40 13.51 3.11 -12.08
C GLU A 40 14.81 2.73 -11.37
N VAL A 41 15.57 1.82 -11.98
CA VAL A 41 16.91 1.45 -11.50
C VAL A 41 17.89 2.49 -12.03
N MET A 42 18.48 3.28 -11.13
CA MET A 42 19.42 4.34 -11.51
C MET A 42 20.82 3.81 -11.77
N LYS A 43 21.28 2.85 -10.95
CA LYS A 43 22.64 2.30 -11.05
C LYS A 43 22.69 0.91 -10.44
N VAL A 44 23.54 0.06 -11.02
CA VAL A 44 23.89 -1.25 -10.49
C VAL A 44 25.40 -1.23 -10.19
N GLU A 45 25.77 -1.53 -8.96
CA GLU A 45 27.17 -1.69 -8.54
C GLU A 45 27.44 -3.18 -8.25
N PRO A 46 27.91 -3.96 -9.23
CA PRO A 46 28.06 -5.41 -9.09
C PRO A 46 29.15 -5.77 -8.06
N GLU A 47 30.20 -4.97 -7.94
CA GLU A 47 31.29 -5.20 -6.97
C GLU A 47 30.81 -5.21 -5.52
N LYS A 48 29.79 -4.39 -5.21
CA LYS A 48 29.19 -4.29 -3.87
C LYS A 48 27.86 -5.03 -3.75
N ASN A 49 27.39 -5.64 -4.84
CA ASN A 49 26.05 -6.21 -4.95
C ASN A 49 24.93 -5.22 -4.56
N LEU A 50 25.06 -3.95 -4.98
CA LEU A 50 24.09 -2.90 -4.66
C LEU A 50 23.27 -2.48 -5.88
N LEU A 51 21.97 -2.23 -5.62
CA LEU A 51 21.03 -1.70 -6.60
C LEU A 51 20.50 -0.34 -6.13
N LEU A 52 20.77 0.72 -6.89
CA LEU A 52 20.22 2.04 -6.61
C LEU A 52 18.89 2.18 -7.34
N VAL A 53 17.80 2.30 -6.59
CA VAL A 53 16.46 2.47 -7.13
C VAL A 53 15.91 3.84 -6.78
N LYS A 54 15.34 4.53 -7.77
CA LYS A 54 14.68 5.81 -7.60
C LYS A 54 13.29 5.60 -7.02
N GLY A 55 13.09 5.98 -5.75
CA GLY A 55 11.80 5.98 -5.08
C GLY A 55 11.81 5.25 -3.74
N ALA A 56 10.61 5.03 -3.18
CA ALA A 56 10.41 4.37 -1.91
C ALA A 56 10.07 2.89 -2.08
N MET A 57 10.65 2.05 -1.22
CA MET A 57 10.35 0.62 -1.14
C MET A 57 9.35 0.33 -0.01
N PRO A 58 8.46 -0.65 -0.18
CA PRO A 58 7.54 -1.04 0.86
C PRO A 58 8.29 -1.81 1.97
N GLY A 59 8.01 -1.47 3.22
CA GLY A 59 8.54 -2.18 4.39
C GLY A 59 9.65 -1.44 5.13
N ALA A 60 10.18 -2.10 6.15
CA ALA A 60 11.26 -1.57 6.98
C ALA A 60 12.64 -1.89 6.40
N ARG A 61 13.66 -1.18 6.87
CA ARG A 61 15.08 -1.46 6.53
C ARG A 61 15.44 -2.89 6.92
N GLY A 62 16.20 -3.59 6.07
CA GLY A 62 16.57 -4.99 6.27
C GLY A 62 15.46 -6.01 5.98
N GLY A 63 14.29 -5.56 5.52
CA GLY A 63 13.22 -6.44 5.07
C GLY A 63 13.55 -7.17 3.76
N TYR A 64 12.96 -8.35 3.58
CA TYR A 64 13.09 -9.10 2.34
C TYR A 64 12.20 -8.49 1.24
N LEU A 65 12.79 -8.25 0.07
CA LEU A 65 12.12 -7.73 -1.11
C LEU A 65 12.25 -8.70 -2.28
N ILE A 66 11.23 -8.74 -3.13
CA ILE A 66 11.24 -9.50 -4.39
C ILE A 66 11.19 -8.49 -5.52
N ILE A 67 12.26 -8.42 -6.29
CA ILE A 67 12.37 -7.55 -7.45
C ILE A 67 11.96 -8.35 -8.68
N LYS A 68 11.09 -7.79 -9.52
CA LYS A 68 10.60 -8.38 -10.76
C LYS A 68 10.62 -7.33 -11.85
N GLU A 69 10.69 -7.79 -13.10
CA GLU A 69 10.50 -6.91 -14.25
C GLU A 69 9.10 -6.28 -14.25
N ALA A 70 9.03 -5.02 -14.66
CA ALA A 70 7.79 -4.26 -14.67
C ALA A 70 6.88 -4.72 -15.81
N LEU A 71 5.69 -5.23 -15.48
CA LEU A 71 4.70 -5.65 -16.47
C LEU A 71 4.03 -4.47 -17.19
N LYS A 72 3.90 -3.32 -16.50
CA LYS A 72 3.28 -2.11 -17.06
C LYS A 72 4.37 -1.21 -17.61
N LYS A 73 4.14 -0.67 -18.81
CA LYS A 73 4.99 0.40 -19.35
C LYS A 73 4.71 1.69 -18.56
N LYS A 74 5.74 2.50 -18.32
CA LYS A 74 5.51 3.90 -17.91
C LYS A 74 4.70 4.56 -19.02
N HIS A 75 3.54 5.10 -18.69
CA HIS A 75 2.90 6.09 -19.54
C HIS A 75 3.84 7.30 -19.55
N ALA A 76 4.31 7.66 -20.75
CA ALA A 76 5.22 8.78 -20.95
C ALA A 76 4.53 10.11 -20.57
#